data_AF-A0A259PNY5-F1
#
_entry.id   AF-A0A259PNY5-F1
#
_cell.length_a   1.000
_cell.length_b   1.000
_cell.length_c   1.000
_cell.angle_alpha   90.00
_cell.angle_beta   90.00
_cell.angle_gamma   90.00
#
_symmetry.space_group_name_H-M   'P 1'
#
loop_
_entity.id
_entity.type
_entity.pdbx_description
1 polymer ?
#
loop_
_entity_poly.entity_id
_entity_poly.type
_entity_poly.pdbx_seq_one_letter_code
_entity_poly.pdbx_strand_id
1 'polypeptide(L)'
;MPQYTPPLRDMQFVMHEVLDATTLLKELPPYAEVDADLINQVCEEAGKFCSEVLQPLNASGDAEGCHYDAATHTVTTPKGFKAAWDQFVQAGWTSLTADAEFGGQGLPHLVGSAVHEMQNAANQAWTMYPGLTQGVTELLNAHGSAEQKALYMPKLVAGEWTGTMCLTEPHCGTDLGLIRTKAVPQADGSYKLTGQKIFISSGEHDLADNIIHMVLAKLPGAPEGSKGISLFIVPKFVPTADAGVGERNGIFCSGIEHKMGIHANSTCQMTLEDATGWMVG
;
A
#
# COMPACT_ATOMS: atom_id res chain seq x y z
N MET A 1 20.86 5.73 -21.42
CA MET A 1 19.64 5.42 -20.64
C MET A 1 19.08 6.74 -20.12
N PRO A 2 17.76 6.90 -19.98
CA PRO A 2 17.21 8.07 -19.31
C PRO A 2 17.85 8.21 -17.92
N GLN A 3 18.01 9.43 -17.43
CA GLN A 3 18.50 9.72 -16.07
C GLN A 3 17.42 10.53 -15.36
N TYR A 4 17.25 10.29 -14.07
CA TYR A 4 16.45 11.14 -13.18
C TYR A 4 17.38 11.95 -12.31
N THR A 5 17.08 13.23 -12.15
CA THR A 5 17.79 14.12 -11.23
C THR A 5 16.74 14.69 -10.27
N PRO A 6 16.86 14.46 -8.96
CA PRO A 6 15.87 14.89 -7.99
C PRO A 6 15.87 16.42 -7.93
N PRO A 7 14.70 17.09 -7.93
CA PRO A 7 14.61 18.55 -7.97
C PRO A 7 14.81 19.17 -6.58
N LEU A 8 15.88 18.76 -5.87
CA LEU A 8 16.12 19.09 -4.46
C LEU A 8 16.10 20.60 -4.19
N ARG A 9 16.68 21.40 -5.09
CA ARG A 9 16.70 22.87 -4.93
C ARG A 9 15.30 23.47 -4.94
N ASP A 10 14.41 22.96 -5.81
CA ASP A 10 13.04 23.44 -5.92
C ASP A 10 12.20 22.99 -4.71
N MET A 11 12.37 21.74 -4.27
CA MET A 11 11.76 21.24 -3.04
C MET A 11 12.19 22.07 -1.82
N GLN A 12 13.48 22.39 -1.70
CA GLN A 12 14.03 23.27 -0.65
C GLN A 12 13.46 24.69 -0.74
N PHE A 13 13.33 25.24 -1.94
CA PHE A 13 12.71 26.55 -2.15
C PHE A 13 11.28 26.56 -1.61
N VAL A 14 10.47 25.58 -2.00
CA VAL A 14 9.08 25.48 -1.56
C VAL A 14 8.99 25.31 -0.04
N MET A 15 9.74 24.36 0.54
CA MET A 15 9.64 24.08 1.97
C MET A 15 10.17 25.21 2.84
N HIS A 16 11.33 25.79 2.50
CA HIS A 16 12.02 26.73 3.39
C HIS A 16 11.70 28.19 3.09
N GLU A 17 11.56 28.56 1.81
CA GLU A 17 11.41 29.96 1.40
C GLU A 17 9.95 30.36 1.16
N VAL A 18 9.10 29.42 0.73
CA VAL A 18 7.67 29.69 0.48
C VAL A 18 6.80 29.34 1.69
N LEU A 19 6.98 28.14 2.25
CA LEU A 19 6.14 27.65 3.34
C LEU A 19 6.65 28.01 4.74
N ASP A 20 7.93 28.38 4.87
CA ASP A 20 8.60 28.54 6.17
C ASP A 20 8.35 27.32 7.09
N ALA A 21 8.51 26.13 6.51
CA ALA A 21 8.01 24.89 7.09
C ALA A 21 8.53 24.63 8.50
N THR A 22 9.82 24.88 8.75
CA THR A 22 10.42 24.64 10.07
C THR A 22 9.84 25.52 11.17
N THR A 23 9.42 26.74 10.84
CA THR A 23 8.77 27.63 11.82
C THR A 23 7.40 27.07 12.20
N LEU A 24 6.61 26.66 11.20
CA LEU A 24 5.29 26.05 11.41
C LEU A 24 5.38 24.71 12.15
N LEU A 25 6.35 23.85 11.80
CA LEU A 25 6.54 22.54 12.43
C LEU A 25 6.91 22.66 13.91
N LYS A 26 7.67 23.68 14.31
CA LYS A 26 8.02 23.94 15.71
C LYS A 26 6.81 24.26 16.59
N GLU A 27 5.72 24.75 16.02
CA GLU A 27 4.47 25.01 16.75
C GLU A 27 3.68 23.72 17.04
N LEU A 28 4.04 22.60 16.38
CA LEU A 28 3.40 21.31 16.53
C LEU A 28 4.28 20.41 17.43
N PRO A 29 3.83 20.04 18.64
CA PRO A 29 4.65 19.29 19.58
C PRO A 29 5.29 18.01 19.01
N PRO A 30 4.62 17.20 18.15
CA PRO A 30 5.24 16.03 17.54
C PRO A 30 6.44 16.33 16.62
N TYR A 31 6.56 17.56 16.12
CA TYR A 31 7.56 17.95 15.12
C TYR A 31 8.52 19.04 15.61
N ALA A 32 8.53 19.32 16.92
CA ALA A 32 9.34 20.40 17.50
C ALA A 32 10.84 20.27 17.23
N GLU A 33 11.32 19.03 17.09
CA GLU A 33 12.72 18.70 16.82
C GLU A 33 13.04 18.58 15.32
N VAL A 34 12.06 18.78 14.43
CA VAL A 34 12.28 18.71 12.97
C VAL A 34 12.85 20.05 12.49
N ASP A 35 14.09 20.03 12.02
CA ASP A 35 14.79 21.19 11.48
C ASP A 35 15.07 21.08 9.97
N ALA A 36 15.61 22.16 9.40
CA ALA A 36 15.88 22.24 7.96
C ALA A 36 16.95 21.24 7.52
N ASP A 37 17.96 20.99 8.35
CA ASP A 37 19.05 20.08 8.04
C ASP A 37 18.55 18.64 7.96
N LEU A 38 17.71 18.21 8.91
CA LEU A 38 17.04 16.92 8.87
C LEU A 38 16.18 16.77 7.62
N ILE A 39 15.34 17.75 7.31
CA ILE A 39 14.48 17.72 6.11
C ILE A 39 15.34 17.59 4.84
N ASN A 40 16.41 18.38 4.72
CA ASN A 40 17.30 18.37 3.57
C ASN A 40 18.02 17.04 3.42
N GLN A 41 18.56 16.50 4.52
CA GLN A 41 19.26 15.22 4.51
C GLN A 41 18.33 14.07 4.08
N VAL A 42 17.10 14.04 4.60
CA VAL A 42 16.11 13.03 4.20
C VAL A 42 15.79 13.11 2.71
N CYS A 43 15.57 14.33 2.19
CA CYS A 43 15.32 14.53 0.76
C CYS A 43 16.53 14.14 -0.11
N GLU A 44 17.76 14.46 0.32
CA GLU A 44 18.97 14.10 -0.40
C GLU A 44 19.16 12.57 -0.49
N GLU A 45 19.02 11.86 0.62
CA GLU A 45 19.15 10.40 0.64
C GLU A 45 18.01 9.71 -0.14
N ALA A 46 16.78 10.22 -0.05
CA ALA A 46 15.68 9.74 -0.87
C ALA A 46 15.93 9.98 -2.36
N GLY A 47 16.48 11.14 -2.72
CA GLY A 47 16.84 11.50 -4.08
C GLY A 47 17.91 10.57 -4.68
N LYS A 48 18.91 10.19 -3.87
CA LYS A 48 19.91 9.17 -4.25
C LYS A 48 19.25 7.82 -4.51
N PHE A 49 18.43 7.33 -3.59
CA PHE A 49 17.71 6.07 -3.76
C PHE A 49 16.86 6.08 -5.04
N CYS A 50 16.12 7.16 -5.29
CA CYS A 50 15.31 7.30 -6.49
C CYS A 50 16.15 7.27 -7.78
N SER A 51 17.28 7.96 -7.79
CA SER A 51 18.13 8.10 -8.99
C SER A 51 18.98 6.86 -9.27
N GLU A 52 19.48 6.21 -8.23
CA GLU A 52 20.44 5.12 -8.33
C GLU A 52 19.78 3.73 -8.29
N VAL A 53 18.61 3.60 -7.65
CA VAL A 53 17.92 2.32 -7.47
C VAL A 53 16.63 2.27 -8.28
N LEU A 54 15.71 3.23 -8.11
CA LEU A 54 14.38 3.13 -8.72
C LEU A 54 14.37 3.47 -10.21
N GLN A 55 15.02 4.55 -10.60
CA GLN A 55 15.01 5.01 -11.99
C GLN A 55 15.57 3.99 -12.97
N PRO A 56 16.70 3.30 -12.69
CA PRO A 56 17.23 2.28 -13.60
C PRO A 56 16.25 1.13 -13.86
N LEU A 57 15.33 0.87 -12.93
CA LEU A 57 14.31 -0.19 -13.02
C LEU A 57 13.06 0.23 -13.79
N ASN A 58 12.86 1.52 -14.08
CA ASN A 58 11.62 2.01 -14.67
C ASN A 58 11.40 1.45 -16.09
N ALA A 59 12.37 1.64 -16.98
CA ALA A 59 12.26 1.18 -18.36
C ALA A 59 12.29 -0.35 -18.49
N SER A 60 13.12 -1.05 -17.70
CA SER A 60 13.16 -2.52 -17.71
C SER A 60 11.89 -3.12 -17.13
N GLY A 61 11.34 -2.53 -16.06
CA GLY A 61 10.08 -2.97 -15.46
C GLY A 61 8.90 -2.78 -16.42
N ASP A 62 8.87 -1.68 -17.19
CA ASP A 62 7.85 -1.49 -18.21
C ASP A 62 7.94 -2.50 -19.36
N ALA A 63 9.17 -2.84 -19.79
CA ALA A 63 9.40 -3.80 -20.87
C ALA A 63 9.09 -5.26 -20.45
N GLU A 64 9.35 -5.60 -19.19
CA GLU A 64 9.13 -6.95 -18.65
C GLU A 64 7.69 -7.16 -18.19
N GLY A 65 7.13 -6.22 -17.42
CA GLY A 65 5.82 -6.35 -16.78
C GLY A 65 5.76 -7.44 -15.70
N CYS A 66 4.61 -7.54 -15.03
CA CYS A 66 4.37 -8.63 -14.09
C CYS A 66 3.98 -9.94 -14.79
N HIS A 67 4.32 -11.08 -14.18
CA HIS A 67 4.00 -12.41 -14.69
C HIS A 67 3.03 -13.13 -13.77
N TYR A 68 1.87 -13.55 -14.29
CA TYR A 68 0.87 -14.32 -13.55
C TYR A 68 1.02 -15.83 -13.83
N ASP A 69 1.01 -16.63 -12.76
CA ASP A 69 0.94 -18.09 -12.82
C ASP A 69 -0.46 -18.56 -12.42
N ALA A 70 -1.20 -19.09 -13.38
CA ALA A 70 -2.56 -19.56 -13.18
C ALA A 70 -2.66 -20.85 -12.34
N ALA A 71 -1.58 -21.62 -12.19
CA ALA A 71 -1.57 -22.84 -11.40
C ALA A 71 -1.44 -22.55 -9.90
N THR A 72 -0.74 -21.47 -9.54
CA THR A 72 -0.47 -21.08 -8.15
C THR A 72 -1.24 -19.83 -7.72
N HIS A 73 -1.88 -19.12 -8.66
CA HIS A 73 -2.51 -17.82 -8.47
C HIS A 73 -1.55 -16.73 -7.98
N THR A 74 -0.26 -16.86 -8.28
CA THR A 74 0.78 -15.91 -7.86
C THR A 74 1.19 -14.98 -8.99
N VAL A 75 1.70 -13.81 -8.62
CA VAL A 75 2.28 -12.84 -9.55
C VAL A 75 3.74 -12.59 -9.16
N THR A 76 4.63 -12.68 -10.14
CA THR A 76 6.06 -12.32 -10.00
C THR A 76 6.27 -10.92 -10.56
N THR A 77 6.91 -10.05 -9.78
CA THR A 77 7.27 -8.69 -10.22
C THR A 77 8.51 -8.71 -11.15
N PRO A 78 8.74 -7.63 -11.94
CA PRO A 78 9.91 -7.59 -12.81
C PRO A 78 11.24 -7.75 -12.08
N LYS A 79 12.26 -8.22 -12.80
CA LYS A 79 13.60 -8.36 -12.26
C LYS A 79 14.09 -7.04 -11.61
N GLY A 80 14.57 -7.16 -10.38
CA GLY A 80 15.11 -6.05 -9.60
C GLY A 80 14.10 -5.37 -8.67
N PHE A 81 12.79 -5.55 -8.88
CA PHE A 81 11.77 -4.94 -8.03
C PHE A 81 11.83 -5.43 -6.58
N LYS A 82 11.96 -6.75 -6.38
CA LYS A 82 12.16 -7.34 -5.04
C LYS A 82 13.42 -6.82 -4.34
N ALA A 83 14.54 -6.73 -5.07
CA ALA A 83 15.79 -6.21 -4.51
C ALA A 83 15.71 -4.72 -4.14
N ALA A 84 14.95 -3.93 -4.90
CA ALA A 84 14.66 -2.54 -4.56
C ALA A 84 13.71 -2.43 -3.36
N TRP A 85 12.71 -3.30 -3.24
CA TRP A 85 11.85 -3.40 -2.06
C TRP A 85 12.66 -3.71 -0.81
N ASP A 86 13.57 -4.68 -0.88
CA ASP A 86 14.39 -5.06 0.28
C ASP A 86 15.32 -3.92 0.73
N GLN A 87 15.92 -3.20 -0.23
CA GLN A 87 16.69 -1.99 0.09
C GLN A 87 15.81 -0.87 0.68
N PHE A 88 14.59 -0.72 0.18
CA PHE A 88 13.65 0.28 0.66
C PHE A 88 13.26 0.04 2.13
N VAL A 89 12.92 -1.20 2.44
CA VAL A 89 12.62 -1.69 3.80
C VAL A 89 13.84 -1.53 4.70
N GLN A 90 15.01 -2.00 4.27
CA GLN A 90 16.24 -1.94 5.06
C GLN A 90 16.67 -0.50 5.40
N ALA A 91 16.44 0.45 4.49
CA ALA A 91 16.72 1.86 4.70
C ALA A 91 15.64 2.59 5.54
N GLY A 92 14.57 1.89 5.95
CA GLY A 92 13.52 2.44 6.80
C GLY A 92 12.52 3.34 6.09
N TRP A 93 12.50 3.37 4.76
CA TRP A 93 11.64 4.29 4.02
C TRP A 93 10.14 3.99 4.14
N THR A 94 9.78 2.73 4.44
CA THR A 94 8.38 2.33 4.67
C THR A 94 7.79 2.97 5.93
N SER A 95 8.64 3.35 6.89
CA SER A 95 8.23 3.82 8.21
C SER A 95 8.34 5.34 8.38
N LEU A 96 8.73 6.07 7.32
CA LEU A 96 9.15 7.46 7.36
C LEU A 96 8.15 8.40 8.07
N THR A 97 6.87 8.33 7.70
CA THR A 97 5.82 9.17 8.30
C THR A 97 4.89 8.40 9.22
N ALA A 98 5.13 7.11 9.43
CA ALA A 98 4.28 6.29 10.28
C ALA A 98 4.44 6.69 11.75
N ASP A 99 3.41 6.38 12.56
CA ASP A 99 3.44 6.62 13.99
C ASP A 99 4.55 5.79 14.68
N ALA A 100 5.30 6.43 15.57
CA ALA A 100 6.34 5.79 16.36
C ALA A 100 5.79 4.67 17.26
N GLU A 101 4.53 4.72 17.68
CA GLU A 101 3.85 3.63 18.42
C GLU A 101 3.93 2.30 17.65
N PHE A 102 3.87 2.35 16.32
CA PHE A 102 3.90 1.17 15.46
C PHE A 102 5.25 0.96 14.77
N GLY A 103 6.33 1.58 15.27
CA GLY A 103 7.68 1.45 14.72
C GLY A 103 8.00 2.45 13.60
N GLY A 104 7.20 3.49 13.46
CA GLY A 104 7.42 4.62 12.55
C GLY A 104 8.52 5.57 13.00
N GLN A 105 8.95 6.44 12.08
CA GLN A 105 9.87 7.54 12.38
C GLN A 105 9.15 8.84 12.77
N GLY A 106 7.84 8.93 12.53
CA GLY A 106 7.03 10.09 12.91
C GLY A 106 7.37 11.39 12.18
N LEU A 107 8.01 11.33 11.01
CA LEU A 107 8.30 12.56 10.26
C LEU A 107 7.04 13.19 9.67
N PRO A 108 7.01 14.51 9.48
CA PRO A 108 5.85 15.20 8.94
C PRO A 108 5.49 14.72 7.52
N HIS A 109 4.19 14.66 7.22
CA HIS A 109 3.71 14.36 5.86
C HIS A 109 4.25 15.30 4.79
N LEU A 110 4.68 16.52 5.14
CA LEU A 110 5.39 17.42 4.23
C LEU A 110 6.65 16.74 3.65
N VAL A 111 7.48 16.14 4.51
CA VAL A 111 8.71 15.44 4.11
C VAL A 111 8.36 14.18 3.32
N GLY A 112 7.38 13.41 3.79
CA GLY A 112 6.88 12.24 3.08
C GLY A 112 6.38 12.57 1.67
N SER A 113 5.73 13.72 1.49
CA SER A 113 5.22 14.16 0.18
C SER A 113 6.36 14.45 -0.80
N ALA A 114 7.43 15.12 -0.35
CA ALA A 114 8.61 15.38 -1.17
C ALA A 114 9.32 14.08 -1.59
N VAL A 115 9.45 13.14 -0.66
CA VAL A 115 10.01 11.80 -0.94
C VAL A 115 9.15 11.04 -1.95
N HIS A 116 7.82 11.06 -1.77
CA HIS A 116 6.88 10.37 -2.64
C HIS A 116 6.84 10.98 -4.06
N GLU A 117 7.03 12.29 -4.19
CA GLU A 117 7.19 12.94 -5.51
C GLU A 117 8.41 12.38 -6.25
N MET A 118 9.56 12.29 -5.59
CA MET A 118 10.77 11.75 -6.21
C MET A 118 10.63 10.29 -6.63
N GLN A 119 10.00 9.48 -5.78
CA GLN A 119 9.74 8.07 -6.07
C GLN A 119 8.84 7.90 -7.30
N ASN A 120 7.73 8.65 -7.37
CA ASN A 120 6.81 8.59 -8.51
C ASN A 120 7.48 9.03 -9.82
N ALA A 121 8.28 10.10 -9.77
CA ALA A 121 9.01 10.59 -10.93
C ALA A 121 10.08 9.60 -11.42
N ALA A 122 10.75 8.91 -10.49
CA ALA A 122 11.76 7.91 -10.83
C ALA A 122 11.14 6.61 -11.37
N ASN A 123 10.13 6.07 -10.68
CA ASN A 123 9.45 4.83 -11.05
C ASN A 123 8.05 4.75 -10.41
N GLN A 124 7.05 5.26 -11.12
CA GLN A 124 5.65 5.24 -10.67
C GLN A 124 5.13 3.83 -10.39
N ALA A 125 5.41 2.86 -11.26
CA ALA A 125 4.89 1.50 -11.12
C ALA A 125 5.41 0.79 -9.87
N TRP A 126 6.68 1.00 -9.52
CA TRP A 126 7.28 0.50 -8.28
C TRP A 126 6.70 1.22 -7.06
N THR A 127 6.56 2.55 -7.12
CA THR A 127 6.09 3.40 -6.00
C THR A 127 4.67 3.09 -5.56
N MET A 128 3.83 2.54 -6.44
CA MET A 128 2.48 2.12 -6.09
C MET A 128 2.43 1.02 -5.01
N TYR A 129 3.41 0.12 -4.92
CA TYR A 129 3.42 -0.93 -3.89
C TYR A 129 3.52 -0.36 -2.46
N PRO A 130 4.53 0.46 -2.11
CA PRO A 130 4.58 1.08 -0.79
C PRO A 130 3.48 2.13 -0.61
N GLY A 131 3.11 2.89 -1.66
CA GLY A 131 2.07 3.92 -1.57
C GLY A 131 0.68 3.37 -1.20
N LEU A 132 0.28 2.23 -1.77
CA LEU A 132 -0.97 1.56 -1.40
C LEU A 132 -0.92 1.01 0.04
N THR A 133 0.23 0.50 0.45
CA THR A 133 0.48 0.04 1.83
C THR A 133 0.34 1.18 2.85
N GLN A 134 0.87 2.37 2.52
CA GLN A 134 0.67 3.57 3.32
C GLN A 134 -0.82 3.92 3.44
N GLY A 135 -1.58 3.86 2.34
CA GLY A 135 -3.02 4.11 2.36
C GLY A 135 -3.79 3.16 3.28
N VAL A 136 -3.43 1.88 3.30
CA VAL A 136 -4.02 0.90 4.24
C VAL A 136 -3.64 1.21 5.69
N THR A 137 -2.39 1.60 5.93
CA THR A 137 -1.89 2.00 7.26
C THR A 137 -2.67 3.19 7.82
N GLU A 138 -2.87 4.25 7.01
CA GLU A 138 -3.67 5.42 7.40
C GLU A 138 -5.13 5.07 7.67
N LEU A 139 -5.71 4.18 6.85
CA LEU A 139 -7.09 3.73 7.05
C LEU A 139 -7.25 2.97 8.37
N LEU A 140 -6.34 2.05 8.67
CA LEU A 140 -6.36 1.31 9.94
C LEU A 140 -6.07 2.23 11.11
N ASN A 141 -5.20 3.23 10.96
CA ASN A 141 -4.97 4.23 11.99
C ASN A 141 -6.26 5.01 12.32
N ALA A 142 -7.02 5.42 11.30
CA ALA A 142 -8.25 6.18 11.48
C ALA A 142 -9.44 5.34 11.98
N HIS A 143 -9.55 4.09 11.52
CA HIS A 143 -10.79 3.31 11.65
C HIS A 143 -10.63 1.90 12.21
N GLY A 144 -9.40 1.40 12.36
CA GLY A 144 -9.17 0.07 12.92
C GLY A 144 -9.44 0.02 14.43
N SER A 145 -9.90 -1.14 14.90
CA SER A 145 -9.96 -1.43 16.34
C SER A 145 -8.54 -1.47 16.96
N ALA A 146 -8.44 -1.43 18.28
CA ALA A 146 -7.15 -1.53 18.97
C ALA A 146 -6.43 -2.85 18.62
N GLU A 147 -7.17 -3.95 18.54
CA GLU A 147 -6.67 -5.28 18.18
C GLU A 147 -6.20 -5.33 16.73
N GLN A 148 -6.94 -4.68 15.81
CA GLN A 148 -6.54 -4.59 14.41
C GLN A 148 -5.25 -3.78 14.25
N LYS A 149 -5.15 -2.63 14.92
CA LYS A 149 -3.94 -1.81 14.88
C LYS A 149 -2.73 -2.58 15.41
N ALA A 150 -2.88 -3.21 16.57
CA ALA A 150 -1.80 -3.98 17.19
C ALA A 150 -1.31 -5.15 16.32
N LEU A 151 -2.22 -5.80 15.60
CA LEU A 151 -1.89 -6.94 14.74
C LEU A 151 -1.24 -6.52 13.40
N TYR A 152 -1.82 -5.54 12.71
CA TYR A 152 -1.47 -5.23 11.32
C TYR A 152 -0.45 -4.09 11.18
N MET A 153 -0.55 -3.04 12.01
CA MET A 153 0.23 -1.82 11.81
C MET A 153 1.75 -2.06 11.89
N PRO A 154 2.30 -2.78 12.89
CA PRO A 154 3.74 -3.01 12.96
C PRO A 154 4.31 -3.70 11.70
N LYS A 155 3.56 -4.64 11.13
CA LYS A 155 3.95 -5.39 9.93
C LYS A 155 3.90 -4.56 8.65
N LEU A 156 2.88 -3.71 8.52
CA LEU A 156 2.72 -2.80 7.40
C LEU A 156 3.79 -1.69 7.43
N VAL A 157 4.04 -1.11 8.62
CA VAL A 157 5.04 -0.05 8.82
C VAL A 157 6.47 -0.57 8.59
N ALA A 158 6.76 -1.80 9.04
CA ALA A 158 8.05 -2.45 8.79
C ALA A 158 8.26 -2.88 7.33
N GLY A 159 7.21 -2.86 6.49
CA GLY A 159 7.27 -3.36 5.11
C GLY A 159 7.37 -4.89 5.00
N GLU A 160 7.14 -5.61 6.09
CA GLU A 160 7.04 -7.08 6.08
C GLU A 160 5.79 -7.52 5.33
N TRP A 161 4.69 -6.76 5.48
CA TRP A 161 3.42 -6.94 4.78
C TRP A 161 3.10 -5.70 3.95
N THR A 162 2.37 -5.90 2.84
CA THR A 162 1.83 -4.80 2.02
C THR A 162 0.31 -4.70 2.16
N GLY A 163 -0.25 -3.61 1.63
CA GLY A 163 -1.68 -3.36 1.62
C GLY A 163 -2.21 -2.97 0.25
N THR A 164 -3.48 -3.29 0.00
CA THR A 164 -4.22 -2.83 -1.19
C THR A 164 -5.70 -2.63 -0.90
N MET A 165 -6.42 -2.02 -1.82
CA MET A 165 -7.84 -1.70 -1.73
C MET A 165 -8.65 -2.42 -2.82
N CYS A 166 -9.69 -3.16 -2.43
CA CYS A 166 -10.52 -3.96 -3.32
C CYS A 166 -11.97 -3.46 -3.38
N LEU A 167 -12.24 -2.53 -4.29
CA LEU A 167 -13.51 -1.81 -4.40
C LEU A 167 -14.35 -2.29 -5.59
N THR A 168 -13.83 -2.06 -6.80
CA THR A 168 -14.50 -2.19 -8.10
C THR A 168 -14.80 -3.65 -8.47
N GLU A 169 -15.92 -3.86 -9.17
CA GLU A 169 -16.36 -5.16 -9.70
C GLU A 169 -16.61 -5.08 -11.20
N PRO A 170 -16.63 -6.20 -11.96
CA PRO A 170 -16.77 -6.18 -13.42
C PRO A 170 -17.97 -5.39 -13.94
N HIS A 171 -19.08 -5.37 -13.20
CA HIS A 171 -20.30 -4.65 -13.58
C HIS A 171 -20.41 -3.26 -12.96
N CYS A 172 -19.47 -2.81 -12.12
CA CYS A 172 -19.54 -1.48 -11.50
C CYS A 172 -18.18 -0.88 -11.11
N GLY A 173 -17.93 0.35 -11.59
CA GLY A 173 -16.79 1.21 -11.21
C GLY A 173 -17.23 2.43 -10.40
N THR A 174 -17.70 3.48 -11.08
CA THR A 174 -18.11 4.73 -10.44
C THR A 174 -19.26 4.56 -9.44
N ASP A 175 -20.22 3.68 -9.74
CA ASP A 175 -21.35 3.38 -8.85
C ASP A 175 -21.06 2.14 -7.99
N LEU A 176 -20.29 2.33 -6.91
CA LEU A 176 -20.00 1.26 -5.95
C LEU A 176 -21.24 0.77 -5.19
N GLY A 177 -22.38 1.48 -5.25
CA GLY A 177 -23.63 1.01 -4.68
C GLY A 177 -24.12 -0.31 -5.29
N LEU A 178 -23.61 -0.68 -6.47
CA LEU A 178 -23.97 -1.88 -7.22
C LEU A 178 -23.11 -3.11 -6.92
N ILE A 179 -22.14 -3.02 -6.01
CA ILE A 179 -21.32 -4.18 -5.65
C ILE A 179 -22.18 -5.34 -5.15
N ARG A 180 -21.73 -6.56 -5.46
CA ARG A 180 -22.37 -7.84 -5.16
C ARG A 180 -21.50 -8.73 -4.28
N THR A 181 -20.22 -8.40 -4.06
CA THR A 181 -19.40 -9.10 -3.07
C THR A 181 -20.12 -9.09 -1.73
N LYS A 182 -20.31 -10.29 -1.16
CA LYS A 182 -21.05 -10.53 0.07
C LYS A 182 -20.09 -10.88 1.20
N ALA A 183 -20.46 -10.53 2.43
CA ALA A 183 -19.76 -10.90 3.65
C ALA A 183 -20.73 -11.55 4.64
N VAL A 184 -20.63 -12.87 4.82
CA VAL A 184 -21.52 -13.65 5.70
C VAL A 184 -20.90 -13.77 7.11
N PRO A 185 -21.56 -13.29 8.18
CA PRO A 185 -21.01 -13.34 9.53
C PRO A 185 -20.83 -14.78 10.02
N GLN A 186 -19.76 -15.01 10.80
CA GLN A 186 -19.44 -16.29 11.45
C GLN A 186 -19.59 -16.19 12.97
N ALA A 187 -19.63 -17.34 13.64
CA ALA A 187 -19.81 -17.41 15.10
C ALA A 187 -18.61 -16.86 15.90
N ASP A 188 -17.43 -16.82 15.30
CA ASP A 188 -16.18 -16.34 15.91
C ASP A 188 -15.94 -14.83 15.70
N GLY A 189 -16.91 -14.11 15.11
CA GLY A 189 -16.81 -12.68 14.79
C GLY A 189 -16.12 -12.38 13.45
N SER A 190 -15.60 -13.39 12.75
CA SER A 190 -15.12 -13.23 11.38
C SER A 190 -16.28 -13.21 10.38
N TYR A 191 -15.94 -12.97 9.11
CA TYR A 191 -16.85 -13.01 7.97
C TYR A 191 -16.28 -13.92 6.89
N LYS A 192 -17.18 -14.57 6.15
CA LYS A 192 -16.87 -15.29 4.91
C LYS A 192 -17.26 -14.45 3.71
N LEU A 193 -16.26 -14.02 2.97
CA LEU A 193 -16.43 -13.17 1.80
C LEU A 193 -16.43 -14.00 0.52
N THR A 194 -17.41 -13.74 -0.35
CA THR A 194 -17.47 -14.34 -1.68
C THR A 194 -17.75 -13.24 -2.70
N GLY A 195 -16.98 -13.21 -3.79
CA GLY A 195 -17.15 -12.20 -4.83
C GLY A 195 -15.96 -12.11 -5.77
N GLN A 196 -15.99 -11.10 -6.63
CA GLN A 196 -14.90 -10.79 -7.55
C GLN A 196 -14.66 -9.29 -7.55
N LYS A 197 -13.38 -8.92 -7.58
CA LYS A 197 -12.92 -7.54 -7.65
C LYS A 197 -11.98 -7.40 -8.85
N ILE A 198 -11.98 -6.25 -9.51
CA ILE A 198 -11.14 -6.01 -10.68
C ILE A 198 -10.37 -4.71 -10.54
N PHE A 199 -9.30 -4.61 -11.33
CA PHE A 199 -8.41 -3.45 -11.36
C PHE A 199 -7.74 -3.19 -10.01
N ILE A 200 -7.39 -4.27 -9.30
CA ILE A 200 -6.75 -4.18 -8.00
C ILE A 200 -5.24 -4.02 -8.19
N SER A 201 -4.78 -2.78 -8.09
CA SER A 201 -3.35 -2.45 -8.05
C SER A 201 -2.67 -3.15 -6.88
N SER A 202 -1.50 -3.74 -7.12
CA SER A 202 -0.77 -4.53 -6.12
C SER A 202 -1.60 -5.66 -5.48
N GLY A 203 -2.59 -6.20 -6.20
CA GLY A 203 -3.48 -7.26 -5.68
C GLY A 203 -2.79 -8.58 -5.37
N GLU A 204 -1.67 -8.88 -6.04
CA GLU A 204 -0.83 -10.03 -5.77
C GLU A 204 0.59 -9.74 -6.26
N HIS A 205 1.61 -10.15 -5.50
CA HIS A 205 3.02 -9.94 -5.83
C HIS A 205 3.94 -10.75 -4.90
N ASP A 206 5.23 -10.76 -5.20
CA ASP A 206 6.29 -11.47 -4.47
C ASP A 206 7.18 -10.56 -3.60
N LEU A 207 6.85 -9.28 -3.47
CA LEU A 207 7.64 -8.30 -2.69
C LEU A 207 7.64 -8.54 -1.16
N ALA A 208 6.55 -9.08 -0.61
CA ALA A 208 6.31 -9.16 0.83
C ALA A 208 5.65 -10.49 1.21
N ASP A 209 5.73 -10.85 2.49
CA ASP A 209 5.29 -12.17 2.98
C ASP A 209 3.76 -12.29 3.06
N ASN A 210 3.06 -11.17 3.23
CA ASN A 210 1.59 -11.11 3.25
C ASN A 210 1.07 -9.84 2.57
N ILE A 211 -0.18 -9.88 2.12
CA ILE A 211 -0.88 -8.76 1.49
C ILE A 211 -2.22 -8.58 2.19
N ILE A 212 -2.47 -7.38 2.72
CA ILE A 212 -3.68 -7.04 3.44
C ILE A 212 -4.65 -6.34 2.49
N HIS A 213 -5.73 -7.02 2.12
CA HIS A 213 -6.73 -6.49 1.20
C HIS A 213 -7.86 -5.81 1.97
N MET A 214 -8.11 -4.55 1.66
CA MET A 214 -9.23 -3.78 2.20
C MET A 214 -10.42 -3.92 1.25
N VAL A 215 -11.33 -4.86 1.56
CA VAL A 215 -12.39 -5.29 0.64
C VAL A 215 -13.74 -4.66 0.99
N LEU A 216 -14.38 -4.00 0.03
CA LEU A 216 -15.77 -3.58 0.16
C LEU A 216 -16.72 -4.75 -0.14
N ALA A 217 -17.64 -5.02 0.78
CA ALA A 217 -18.66 -6.04 0.64
C ALA A 217 -19.96 -5.66 1.34
N LYS A 218 -21.05 -6.36 1.03
CA LYS A 218 -22.36 -6.17 1.65
C LYS A 218 -22.71 -7.31 2.61
N LEU A 219 -23.28 -6.97 3.76
CA LEU A 219 -23.87 -7.95 4.66
C LEU A 219 -25.20 -8.50 4.10
N PRO A 220 -25.61 -9.72 4.50
CA PRO A 220 -26.96 -10.21 4.25
C PRO A 220 -28.01 -9.22 4.77
N GLY A 221 -28.93 -8.80 3.90
CA GLY A 221 -30.00 -7.87 4.27
C GLY A 221 -29.57 -6.41 4.48
N ALA A 222 -28.34 -6.04 4.12
CA ALA A 222 -27.90 -4.65 4.16
C ALA A 222 -28.77 -3.76 3.24
N PRO A 223 -28.95 -2.47 3.57
CA PRO A 223 -29.67 -1.53 2.70
C PRO A 223 -29.12 -1.50 1.28
N GLU A 224 -29.97 -1.20 0.30
CA GLU A 224 -29.51 -1.01 -1.08
C GLU A 224 -28.58 0.21 -1.22
N GLY A 225 -27.77 0.20 -2.28
CA GLY A 225 -26.83 1.26 -2.58
C GLY A 225 -25.61 1.30 -1.64
N SER A 226 -24.96 2.45 -1.58
CA SER A 226 -23.69 2.65 -0.87
C SER A 226 -23.81 2.55 0.65
N LYS A 227 -24.99 2.83 1.22
CA LYS A 227 -25.22 2.75 2.67
C LYS A 227 -25.17 1.33 3.23
N GLY A 228 -25.32 0.31 2.39
CA GLY A 228 -25.21 -1.09 2.79
C GLY A 228 -23.81 -1.68 2.65
N ILE A 229 -22.81 -0.88 2.32
CA ILE A 229 -21.44 -1.34 2.11
C ILE A 229 -20.67 -1.25 3.43
N SER A 230 -19.94 -2.32 3.73
CA SER A 230 -18.97 -2.38 4.82
C SER A 230 -17.57 -2.67 4.27
N LEU A 231 -16.56 -2.34 5.06
CA LEU A 231 -15.15 -2.58 4.73
C LEU A 231 -14.60 -3.72 5.59
N PHE A 232 -13.83 -4.61 4.96
CA PHE A 232 -13.25 -5.79 5.61
C PHE A 232 -11.75 -5.87 5.36
N ILE A 233 -11.00 -6.26 6.38
CA ILE A 233 -9.61 -6.70 6.29
C ILE A 233 -9.63 -8.16 5.85
N VAL A 234 -9.07 -8.46 4.67
CA VAL A 234 -8.98 -9.81 4.11
C VAL A 234 -7.50 -10.09 3.76
N PRO A 235 -6.75 -10.73 4.66
CA PRO A 235 -5.34 -10.99 4.44
C PRO A 235 -5.14 -12.14 3.43
N LYS A 236 -4.07 -12.10 2.63
CA LYS A 236 -3.65 -13.17 1.71
C LYS A 236 -3.42 -14.48 2.46
N PHE A 237 -2.74 -14.39 3.59
CA PHE A 237 -2.55 -15.45 4.58
C PHE A 237 -3.15 -15.02 5.91
N VAL A 238 -3.97 -15.87 6.52
CA VAL A 238 -4.59 -15.57 7.81
C VAL A 238 -3.49 -15.44 8.88
N PRO A 239 -3.37 -14.31 9.59
CA PRO A 239 -2.38 -14.15 10.62
C PRO A 239 -2.49 -15.19 11.72
N THR A 240 -1.35 -15.67 12.22
CA THR A 240 -1.30 -16.48 13.43
C THR A 240 -1.49 -15.61 14.67
N ALA A 241 -1.74 -16.22 15.83
CA ALA A 241 -1.98 -15.50 17.08
C ALA A 241 -0.79 -14.63 17.54
N ASP A 242 0.42 -14.95 17.10
CA ASP A 242 1.67 -14.23 17.32
C ASP A 242 2.02 -13.24 16.19
N ALA A 243 1.04 -12.85 15.37
CA ALA A 243 1.19 -11.93 14.24
C ALA A 243 2.16 -12.43 13.13
N GLY A 244 2.29 -13.74 12.98
CA GLY A 244 2.99 -14.40 11.87
C GLY A 244 2.10 -14.68 10.66
N VAL A 245 2.68 -15.25 9.62
CA VAL A 245 1.99 -15.68 8.39
C VAL A 245 1.44 -17.09 8.58
N GLY A 246 0.12 -17.25 8.56
CA GLY A 246 -0.55 -18.54 8.70
C GLY A 246 -1.04 -19.13 7.38
N GLU A 247 -2.17 -19.82 7.44
CA GLU A 247 -2.75 -20.54 6.29
C GLU A 247 -3.18 -19.61 5.15
N ARG A 248 -3.05 -20.08 3.91
CA ARG A 248 -3.53 -19.33 2.72
C ARG A 248 -5.03 -19.12 2.82
N ASN A 249 -5.45 -17.87 2.68
CA ASN A 249 -6.85 -17.49 2.73
C ASN A 249 -7.54 -17.67 1.36
N GLY A 250 -8.87 -17.66 1.34
CA GLY A 250 -9.70 -17.79 0.13
C GLY A 250 -9.73 -16.56 -0.78
N ILE A 251 -8.73 -15.67 -0.71
CA ILE A 251 -8.56 -14.53 -1.62
C ILE A 251 -7.33 -14.77 -2.51
N PHE A 252 -7.52 -14.71 -3.82
CA PHE A 252 -6.46 -15.01 -4.78
C PHE A 252 -6.62 -14.24 -6.09
N CYS A 253 -5.49 -14.04 -6.78
CA CYS A 253 -5.47 -13.44 -8.10
C CYS A 253 -5.94 -14.46 -9.14
N SER A 254 -6.94 -14.10 -9.94
CA SER A 254 -7.46 -14.93 -11.03
C SER A 254 -6.93 -14.52 -12.41
N GLY A 255 -6.25 -13.36 -12.50
CA GLY A 255 -5.60 -12.87 -13.70
C GLY A 255 -5.05 -11.46 -13.51
N ILE A 256 -4.21 -11.02 -14.45
CA ILE A 256 -3.67 -9.66 -14.49
C ILE A 256 -4.00 -8.96 -15.81
N GLU A 257 -4.20 -7.65 -15.75
CA GLU A 257 -4.57 -6.85 -16.91
C GLU A 257 -3.38 -6.53 -17.83
N HIS A 258 -3.61 -6.58 -19.14
CA HIS A 258 -2.72 -6.01 -20.14
C HIS A 258 -3.02 -4.52 -20.33
N LYS A 259 -2.12 -3.67 -19.84
CA LYS A 259 -2.32 -2.23 -19.73
C LYS A 259 -1.56 -1.45 -20.82
N MET A 260 -1.83 -0.15 -20.92
CA MET A 260 -1.08 0.78 -21.76
C MET A 260 0.31 1.14 -21.19
N GLY A 261 0.44 1.13 -19.86
CA GLY A 261 1.66 1.47 -19.13
C GLY A 261 1.58 0.96 -17.71
N ILE A 262 2.50 1.41 -16.84
CA ILE A 262 2.65 0.93 -15.45
C ILE A 262 2.63 -0.60 -15.36
N HIS A 263 3.27 -1.27 -16.33
CA HIS A 263 3.20 -2.72 -16.50
C HIS A 263 3.79 -3.48 -15.30
N ALA A 264 4.74 -2.86 -14.61
CA ALA A 264 5.42 -3.42 -13.44
C ALA A 264 4.61 -3.32 -12.13
N ASN A 265 3.46 -2.65 -12.13
CA ASN A 265 2.49 -2.76 -11.06
C ASN A 265 1.42 -3.78 -11.46
N SER A 266 1.30 -4.85 -10.67
CA SER A 266 0.30 -5.89 -10.90
C SER A 266 -1.11 -5.29 -10.77
N THR A 267 -1.93 -5.41 -11.82
CA THR A 267 -3.33 -4.97 -11.77
C THR A 267 -4.19 -6.20 -11.90
N CYS A 268 -4.77 -6.61 -10.78
CA CYS A 268 -5.30 -7.96 -10.63
C CYS A 268 -6.81 -7.99 -10.73
N GLN A 269 -7.31 -9.08 -11.28
CA GLN A 269 -8.62 -9.62 -10.97
C GLN A 269 -8.47 -10.46 -9.71
N MET A 270 -9.23 -10.16 -8.67
CA MET A 270 -9.20 -10.85 -7.38
C MET A 270 -10.50 -11.62 -7.20
N THR A 271 -10.38 -12.90 -6.90
CA THR A 271 -11.49 -13.78 -6.57
C THR A 271 -11.50 -14.05 -5.06
N LEU A 272 -12.68 -14.00 -4.46
CA LEU A 272 -12.92 -14.38 -3.07
C LEU A 272 -13.83 -15.60 -3.03
N GLU A 273 -13.33 -16.70 -2.47
CA GLU A 273 -14.03 -17.97 -2.26
C GLU A 273 -14.02 -18.31 -0.77
N ASP A 274 -15.08 -17.89 -0.07
CA ASP A 274 -15.21 -18.04 1.38
C ASP A 274 -13.97 -17.56 2.14
N ALA A 275 -13.40 -16.45 1.66
CA ALA A 275 -12.25 -15.80 2.26
C ALA A 275 -12.63 -15.31 3.65
N THR A 276 -11.79 -15.60 4.64
CA THR A 276 -11.96 -15.10 6.01
C THR A 276 -11.57 -13.63 6.05
N GLY A 277 -12.44 -12.78 6.57
CA GLY A 277 -12.14 -11.37 6.80
C GLY A 277 -12.75 -10.84 8.09
N TRP A 278 -12.28 -9.67 8.51
CA TRP A 278 -12.74 -8.98 9.71
C TRP A 278 -13.24 -7.59 9.33
N MET A 279 -14.41 -7.20 9.82
CA MET A 279 -14.92 -5.85 9.59
C MET A 279 -13.95 -4.83 10.19
N VAL A 280 -13.65 -3.75 9.46
CA VAL A 280 -12.81 -2.66 9.98
C VAL A 280 -13.57 -1.92 11.07
N GLY A 281 -12.93 -1.73 12.23
CA GLY A 281 -13.49 -1.05 13.39
C GLY A 281 -14.09 -1.97 14.44
#